data_AF-M2R253-F1
#
_entry.id   AF-M2R253-F1
#
_cell.length_a   1.000
_cell.length_b   1.000
_cell.length_c   1.000
_cell.angle_alpha   90.00
_cell.angle_beta   90.00
_cell.angle_gamma   90.00
#
_symmetry.space_group_name_H-M   'P 1'
#
loop_
_entity.id
_entity.type
_entity.pdbx_description
1 polymer ?
#
loop_
_entity_poly.entity_id
_entity_poly.type
_entity_poly.pdbx_seq_one_letter_code
_entity_poly.pdbx_strand_id
1 'polypeptide(L)'
;MLKQAASFIGWAYLPDRLTGLLLHIFYVFYSRVLRRTPPAAGTPLYYQHRRAMYITAIASYLAYNFYTTTVSTPPNYYELLGVQPTANISALKTGFRQFAKRYHPDRVGPQGEATFIKVRDAYEALKDPLIRFAYDRFGPDALQWPHCTTEREYMIFGMMQSIGFHIFAFGSLIIWTIIGGSHPAQIWRYLIYFCILSLELVFILGPSPYARTTVHISPLLFYESKRPPYTRLFSMIWPHRVAWQHVRFLHNFFLFSTAAVTRLAPALMPPPLDVRRLCADIDRLTALAKVLDREVALQIHTQLHSVHGPMTNTQATDASFTYTPPCEPAEEVVALLSAEMKKMCIEVQLRKDGGPMRSAFDVAVGKRKQGAKEAKHGVLSPDPSPPPPKFPSNAITDFRTWRPPKDLPAPSPSKHAMRMAAMSEEFHRGRSRSC
;
A
#
# COMPACT_ATOMS: atom_id res chain seq x y z
N MET A 1 16.17 -6.54 26.03
CA MET A 1 16.42 -7.83 25.36
C MET A 1 15.50 -8.96 25.84
N LEU A 2 15.61 -9.50 27.07
CA LEU A 2 14.73 -10.60 27.54
C LEU A 2 13.21 -10.33 27.48
N LYS A 3 12.77 -9.12 27.89
CA LYS A 3 11.36 -8.71 27.75
C LYS A 3 10.90 -8.59 26.28
N GLN A 4 11.80 -8.20 25.38
CA GLN A 4 11.51 -8.10 23.94
C GLN A 4 11.49 -9.48 23.27
N ALA A 5 12.35 -10.41 23.70
CA ALA A 5 12.36 -11.80 23.24
C ALA A 5 11.12 -12.58 23.71
N ALA A 6 10.69 -12.38 24.96
CA ALA A 6 9.43 -12.92 25.47
C ALA A 6 8.21 -12.36 24.71
N SER A 7 8.25 -11.06 24.35
CA SER A 7 7.26 -10.46 23.46
C SER A 7 7.26 -11.11 22.08
N PHE A 8 8.41 -11.48 21.52
CA PHE A 8 8.54 -12.14 20.22
C PHE A 8 8.02 -13.59 20.21
N ILE A 9 8.24 -14.35 21.28
CA ILE A 9 7.70 -15.72 21.44
C ILE A 9 6.19 -15.67 21.68
N GLY A 10 5.71 -14.71 22.50
CA GLY A 10 4.29 -14.41 22.59
C GLY A 10 3.70 -14.11 21.21
N TRP A 11 4.42 -13.36 20.38
CA TRP A 11 4.01 -13.01 19.02
C TRP A 11 3.87 -14.21 18.05
N ALA A 12 4.50 -15.36 18.35
CA ALA A 12 4.34 -16.56 17.53
C ALA A 12 2.94 -17.20 17.67
N TYR A 13 2.40 -17.22 18.89
CA TYR A 13 1.21 -18.00 19.26
C TYR A 13 0.00 -17.18 19.70
N LEU A 14 0.23 -15.96 20.19
CA LEU A 14 -0.80 -15.10 20.78
C LEU A 14 -1.84 -14.64 19.75
N PRO A 15 -1.50 -14.28 18.49
CA PRO A 15 -2.51 -13.87 17.51
C PRO A 15 -3.56 -14.95 17.22
N ASP A 16 -3.14 -16.21 17.10
CA ASP A 16 -4.04 -17.31 16.75
C ASP A 16 -4.98 -17.67 17.91
N ARG A 17 -4.46 -17.70 19.15
CA ARG A 17 -5.25 -17.90 20.37
C ARG A 17 -6.24 -16.75 20.59
N LEU A 18 -5.78 -15.52 20.42
CA LEU A 18 -6.58 -14.32 20.61
C LEU A 18 -7.68 -14.21 19.55
N THR A 19 -7.41 -14.62 18.31
CA THR A 19 -8.42 -14.72 17.25
C THR A 19 -9.52 -15.71 17.59
N GLY A 20 -9.17 -16.89 18.14
CA GLY A 20 -10.17 -17.86 18.58
C GLY A 20 -11.09 -17.32 19.67
N LEU A 21 -10.52 -16.62 20.65
CA LEU A 21 -11.27 -15.98 21.73
C LEU A 21 -12.16 -14.84 21.21
N LEU A 22 -11.63 -13.97 20.36
CA LEU A 22 -12.41 -12.89 19.73
C LEU A 22 -13.54 -13.44 18.85
N LEU A 23 -13.29 -14.51 18.10
CA LEU A 23 -14.31 -15.17 17.28
C LEU A 23 -15.43 -15.76 18.14
N HIS A 24 -15.09 -16.37 19.27
CA HIS A 24 -16.08 -16.86 20.22
C HIS A 24 -16.93 -15.73 20.80
N ILE A 25 -16.30 -14.65 21.30
CA ILE A 25 -17.01 -13.46 21.80
C ILE A 25 -17.92 -12.86 20.71
N PHE A 26 -17.39 -12.74 19.49
CA PHE A 26 -18.14 -12.25 18.34
C PHE A 26 -19.37 -13.11 18.07
N TYR A 27 -19.26 -14.44 18.09
CA TYR A 27 -20.41 -15.33 17.85
C TYR A 27 -21.44 -15.35 18.99
N VAL A 28 -21.00 -15.16 20.24
CA VAL A 28 -21.92 -14.92 21.37
C VAL A 28 -22.70 -13.62 21.16
N PHE A 29 -22.03 -12.54 20.74
CA PHE A 29 -22.69 -11.27 20.42
C PHE A 29 -23.60 -11.39 19.19
N TYR A 30 -23.14 -12.05 18.13
CA TYR A 30 -23.86 -12.26 16.87
C TYR A 30 -25.15 -13.06 17.07
N SER A 31 -25.13 -14.09 17.92
CA SER A 31 -26.32 -14.87 18.25
C SER A 31 -27.27 -14.14 19.19
N ARG A 32 -26.76 -13.43 20.22
CA ARG A 32 -27.61 -12.72 21.19
C ARG A 32 -28.22 -11.43 20.66
N VAL A 33 -27.43 -10.63 19.95
CA VAL A 33 -27.84 -9.29 19.48
C VAL A 33 -28.41 -9.33 18.08
N LEU A 34 -27.73 -10.00 17.14
CA LEU A 34 -28.19 -10.07 15.75
C LEU A 34 -29.17 -11.23 15.49
N ARG A 35 -29.43 -12.11 16.48
CA ARG A 35 -30.35 -13.27 16.38
C ARG A 35 -30.08 -14.17 15.16
N ARG A 36 -28.81 -14.27 14.74
CA ARG A 36 -28.40 -15.13 13.61
C ARG A 36 -27.62 -16.33 14.12
N THR A 37 -27.79 -17.48 13.46
CA THR A 37 -27.04 -18.69 13.80
C THR A 37 -25.59 -18.56 13.32
N PRO A 38 -24.61 -18.96 14.15
CA PRO A 38 -23.21 -18.93 13.75
C PRO A 38 -22.98 -19.91 12.58
N PRO A 39 -22.20 -19.51 11.57
CA PRO A 39 -21.89 -20.37 10.42
C PRO A 39 -21.07 -21.58 10.85
N ALA A 40 -21.33 -22.74 10.24
CA ALA A 40 -20.57 -23.96 10.48
C ALA A 40 -19.10 -23.81 10.03
N ALA A 41 -18.20 -24.51 10.73
CA ALA A 41 -16.78 -24.53 10.39
C ALA A 41 -16.59 -25.09 8.97
N GLY A 42 -15.82 -24.38 8.15
CA GLY A 42 -15.55 -24.74 6.74
C GLY A 42 -16.41 -24.01 5.70
N THR A 43 -17.44 -23.27 6.13
CA THR A 43 -18.20 -22.39 5.20
C THR A 43 -17.36 -21.17 4.79
N PRO A 44 -17.54 -20.62 3.57
CA PRO A 44 -16.80 -19.43 3.12
C PRO A 44 -17.03 -18.22 4.05
N LEU A 45 -18.22 -18.13 4.64
CA LEU A 45 -18.60 -17.09 5.59
C LEU A 45 -17.81 -17.20 6.90
N TYR A 46 -17.59 -18.42 7.44
CA TYR A 46 -16.73 -18.62 8.61
C TYR A 46 -15.30 -18.10 8.39
N TYR A 47 -14.72 -18.33 7.21
CA TYR A 47 -13.37 -17.83 6.89
C TYR A 47 -13.31 -16.31 6.81
N GLN A 48 -14.33 -15.66 6.27
CA GLN A 48 -14.43 -14.19 6.24
C GLN A 48 -14.48 -13.61 7.66
N HIS A 49 -15.32 -14.17 8.53
CA HIS A 49 -15.43 -13.75 9.92
C HIS A 49 -14.12 -13.95 10.69
N ARG A 50 -13.50 -15.13 10.54
CA ARG A 50 -12.21 -15.42 11.18
C ARG A 50 -11.09 -14.48 10.70
N ARG A 51 -11.05 -14.16 9.41
CA ARG A 51 -10.10 -13.21 8.82
C ARG A 51 -10.31 -11.80 9.37
N ALA A 52 -11.55 -11.33 9.48
CA ALA A 52 -11.85 -10.03 10.07
C ALA A 52 -11.39 -9.96 11.53
N MET A 53 -11.72 -10.97 12.34
CA MET A 53 -11.28 -11.04 13.75
C MET A 53 -9.76 -11.09 13.89
N TYR A 54 -9.07 -11.81 13.00
CA TYR A 54 -7.61 -11.86 12.96
C TYR A 54 -6.98 -10.49 12.67
N ILE A 55 -7.54 -9.75 11.70
CA ILE A 55 -7.10 -8.39 11.37
C ILE A 55 -7.34 -7.46 12.56
N THR A 56 -8.50 -7.53 13.21
CA THR A 56 -8.82 -6.73 14.41
C THR A 56 -7.89 -7.06 15.57
N ALA A 57 -7.58 -8.34 15.81
CA ALA A 57 -6.64 -8.77 16.82
C ALA A 57 -5.27 -8.11 16.63
N ILE A 58 -4.72 -8.18 15.41
CA ILE A 58 -3.43 -7.58 15.08
C ILE A 58 -3.49 -6.05 15.18
N ALA A 59 -4.55 -5.42 14.66
CA ALA A 59 -4.71 -3.97 14.73
C ALA A 59 -4.77 -3.46 16.18
N SER A 60 -5.51 -4.14 17.06
CA SER A 60 -5.58 -3.81 18.48
C SER A 60 -4.23 -3.96 19.18
N TYR A 61 -3.47 -5.01 18.83
CA TYR A 61 -2.12 -5.22 19.35
C TYR A 61 -1.16 -4.13 18.87
N LEU A 62 -1.22 -3.72 17.60
CA LEU A 62 -0.41 -2.63 17.08
C LEU A 62 -0.74 -1.30 17.76
N ALA A 63 -2.02 -1.04 18.01
CA ALA A 63 -2.45 0.11 18.79
C ALA A 63 -1.91 0.06 20.23
N TYR A 64 -1.93 -1.12 20.87
CA TYR A 64 -1.34 -1.32 22.20
C TYR A 64 0.19 -1.10 22.20
N ASN A 65 0.92 -1.61 21.21
CA ASN A 65 2.36 -1.40 21.11
C ASN A 65 2.71 0.05 20.84
N PHE A 66 1.94 0.72 20.00
CA PHE A 66 2.07 2.16 19.78
C PHE A 66 1.81 2.94 21.08
N TYR A 67 0.72 2.65 21.79
CA TYR A 67 0.40 3.28 23.07
C TYR A 67 1.48 3.03 24.12
N THR A 68 1.90 1.78 24.31
CA THR A 68 2.93 1.44 25.29
C THR A 68 4.27 2.07 24.95
N THR A 69 4.72 2.02 23.68
CA THR A 69 5.97 2.66 23.25
C THR A 69 5.94 4.16 23.47
N THR A 70 4.78 4.79 23.22
CA THR A 70 4.64 6.24 23.41
C THR A 70 4.63 6.61 24.90
N VAL A 71 3.93 5.87 25.76
CA VAL A 71 3.88 6.16 27.20
C VAL A 71 5.13 5.72 27.95
N SER A 72 5.79 4.65 27.55
CA SER A 72 6.97 4.08 28.23
C SER A 72 8.29 4.75 27.86
N THR A 73 8.25 5.92 27.21
CA THR A 73 9.47 6.65 26.85
C THR A 73 10.08 7.24 28.12
N PRO A 74 11.37 7.01 28.43
CA PRO A 74 12.00 7.58 29.62
C PRO A 74 11.97 9.12 29.56
N PRO A 75 11.77 9.80 30.70
CA PRO A 75 11.68 11.26 30.75
C PRO A 75 13.00 11.88 30.28
N ASN A 76 12.90 12.99 29.56
CA ASN A 76 14.08 13.74 29.14
C ASN A 76 14.54 14.75 30.20
N TYR A 77 15.75 15.29 30.03
CA TYR A 77 16.38 16.21 30.99
C TYR A 77 15.66 17.56 31.07
N TYR A 78 15.02 17.98 29.97
CA TYR A 78 14.21 19.20 29.94
C TYR A 78 12.90 19.03 30.73
N GLU A 79 12.23 17.89 30.59
CA GLU A 79 11.04 17.49 31.36
C GLU A 79 11.36 17.37 32.85
N LEU A 80 12.53 16.80 33.20
CA LEU A 80 13.00 16.71 34.58
C LEU A 80 13.22 18.10 35.22
N LEU A 81 13.70 19.07 34.44
CA LEU A 81 13.88 20.46 34.88
C LEU A 81 12.61 21.33 34.74
N GLY A 82 11.56 20.83 34.09
CA GLY A 82 10.34 21.57 33.80
C GLY A 82 10.53 22.73 32.80
N VAL A 83 11.49 22.60 31.88
CA VAL A 83 11.86 23.64 30.90
C VAL A 83 11.63 23.15 29.48
N GLN A 84 11.52 24.07 28.52
CA GLN A 84 11.43 23.70 27.10
C GLN A 84 12.80 23.31 26.53
N PRO A 85 12.88 22.45 25.50
CA PRO A 85 14.14 22.10 24.83
C PRO A 85 14.90 23.29 24.23
N THR A 86 14.22 24.42 23.98
CA THR A 86 14.80 25.69 23.50
C THR A 86 15.25 26.62 24.62
N ALA A 87 15.20 26.18 25.88
CA ALA A 87 15.56 27.00 27.03
C ALA A 87 17.03 27.46 26.96
N ASN A 88 17.22 28.76 27.21
CA ASN A 88 18.53 29.37 27.41
C ASN A 88 19.10 28.99 28.79
N ILE A 89 20.40 29.19 28.97
CA ILE A 89 21.12 28.87 30.23
C ILE A 89 20.47 29.57 31.44
N SER A 90 19.98 30.80 31.28
CA SER A 90 19.27 31.54 32.35
C SER A 90 17.97 30.85 32.78
N ALA A 91 17.22 30.29 31.82
CA ALA A 91 16.01 29.51 32.07
C ALA A 91 16.33 28.17 32.72
N LEU A 92 17.39 27.47 32.28
CA LEU A 92 17.88 26.24 32.91
C LEU A 92 18.24 26.47 34.40
N LYS A 93 19.00 27.54 34.69
CA LYS A 93 19.38 27.90 36.06
C LYS A 93 18.17 28.26 36.92
N THR A 94 17.15 28.86 36.32
CA THR A 94 15.91 29.23 37.03
C THR A 94 15.06 28.00 37.32
N GLY A 95 14.89 27.10 36.36
CA GLY A 95 14.21 25.81 36.55
C GLY A 95 14.88 24.97 37.64
N PHE A 96 16.22 24.85 37.60
CA PHE A 96 16.97 24.13 38.63
C PHE A 96 16.78 24.74 40.03
N ARG A 97 16.85 26.08 40.17
CA ARG A 97 16.61 26.75 41.46
C ARG A 97 15.20 26.53 42.00
N GLN A 98 14.19 26.58 41.14
CA GLN A 98 12.81 26.32 41.53
C GLN A 98 12.61 24.86 41.96
N PHE A 99 13.19 23.92 41.23
CA PHE A 99 13.17 22.50 41.57
C PHE A 99 13.86 22.25 42.93
N ALA A 100 15.08 22.76 43.10
CA ALA A 100 15.85 22.61 44.33
C ALA A 100 15.12 23.19 45.55
N LYS A 101 14.45 24.34 45.42
CA LYS A 101 13.66 24.93 46.52
C LYS A 101 12.52 24.01 46.98
N ARG A 102 11.91 23.25 46.06
CA ARG A 102 10.76 22.39 46.33
C ARG A 102 11.16 20.98 46.77
N TYR A 103 12.24 20.45 46.22
CA TYR A 103 12.66 19.05 46.38
C TYR A 103 14.04 18.88 47.01
N HIS A 104 14.51 19.87 47.78
CA HIS A 104 15.78 19.74 48.52
C HIS A 104 15.73 18.51 49.45
N PRO A 105 16.80 17.70 49.53
CA PRO A 105 16.83 16.51 50.40
C PRO A 105 16.54 16.85 51.87
N ASP A 106 16.98 18.03 52.35
CA ASP A 106 16.67 18.51 53.72
C ASP A 106 15.15 18.66 54.00
N ARG A 107 14.33 18.83 52.95
CA ARG A 107 12.88 19.02 53.07
C ARG A 107 12.07 17.75 52.82
N VAL A 108 12.52 16.93 51.86
CA VAL A 108 11.77 15.73 51.39
C VAL A 108 12.33 14.44 51.99
N GLY A 109 13.49 14.50 52.65
CA GLY A 109 14.19 13.35 53.20
C GLY A 109 14.89 12.50 52.13
N PRO A 110 15.40 11.32 52.51
CA PRO A 110 16.25 10.48 51.65
C PRO A 110 15.56 9.96 50.37
N GLN A 111 14.23 9.92 50.34
CA GLN A 111 13.49 9.55 49.12
C GLN A 111 13.64 10.60 48.00
N GLY A 112 13.89 11.86 48.36
CA GLY A 112 14.12 12.95 47.40
C GLY A 112 15.53 12.96 46.81
N GLU A 113 16.50 12.36 47.48
CA GLU A 113 17.93 12.42 47.13
C GLU A 113 18.20 11.86 45.73
N ALA A 114 17.66 10.68 45.42
CA ALA A 114 17.84 10.04 44.11
C ALA A 114 17.26 10.88 42.96
N THR A 115 16.15 11.60 43.21
CA THR A 115 15.53 12.49 42.21
C THR A 115 16.33 13.78 42.08
N PHE A 116 16.83 14.31 43.19
CA PHE A 116 17.67 15.50 43.21
C PHE A 116 18.99 15.29 42.44
N ILE A 117 19.64 14.15 42.64
CA ILE A 117 20.85 13.75 41.90
C ILE A 117 20.55 13.74 40.39
N LYS A 118 19.47 13.08 39.96
CA LYS A 118 19.09 13.04 38.53
C LYS A 118 18.86 14.43 37.93
N VAL A 119 18.22 15.34 38.67
CA VAL A 119 17.95 16.70 38.18
C VAL A 119 19.22 17.56 38.17
N ARG A 120 20.13 17.36 39.13
CA ARG A 120 21.45 17.98 39.11
C ARG A 120 22.24 17.52 37.88
N ASP A 121 22.33 16.21 37.66
CA ASP A 121 23.07 15.64 36.53
C ASP A 121 22.46 16.11 35.19
N ALA A 122 21.13 16.22 35.11
CA ALA A 122 20.43 16.80 33.97
C ALA A 122 20.81 18.28 33.73
N TYR A 123 20.88 19.10 34.79
CA TYR A 123 21.30 20.50 34.68
C TYR A 123 22.77 20.62 34.23
N GLU A 124 23.66 19.81 34.80
CA GLU A 124 25.09 19.80 34.42
C GLU A 124 25.29 19.42 32.96
N ALA A 125 24.59 18.39 32.48
CA ALA A 125 24.65 17.98 31.08
C ALA A 125 24.10 19.03 30.11
N LEU A 126 23.02 19.73 30.47
CA LEU A 126 22.40 20.74 29.61
C LEU A 126 23.08 22.12 29.66
N LYS A 127 23.91 22.37 30.68
CA LYS A 127 24.64 23.63 30.85
C LYS A 127 25.74 23.80 29.80
N ASP A 128 26.45 22.72 29.49
CA ASP A 128 27.53 22.72 28.48
C ASP A 128 26.93 22.53 27.07
N PRO A 129 27.20 23.44 26.11
CA PRO A 129 26.67 23.32 24.75
C PRO A 129 27.11 22.04 24.02
N LEU A 130 28.33 21.55 24.26
CA LEU A 130 28.85 20.33 23.62
C LEU A 130 28.14 19.08 24.17
N ILE A 131 28.00 19.01 25.48
CA ILE A 131 27.33 17.87 26.14
C ILE A 131 25.82 17.90 25.80
N ARG A 132 25.21 19.08 25.76
CA ARG A 132 23.83 19.26 25.29
C ARG A 132 23.65 18.80 23.84
N PHE A 133 24.59 19.13 22.96
CA PHE A 133 24.59 18.69 21.57
C PHE A 133 24.59 17.16 21.45
N ALA A 134 25.42 16.47 22.26
CA ALA A 134 25.50 15.03 22.29
C ALA A 134 24.23 14.39 22.89
N TYR A 135 23.77 14.93 24.02
CA TYR A 135 22.55 14.50 24.70
C TYR A 135 21.32 14.59 23.80
N ASP A 136 21.14 15.69 23.08
CA ASP A 136 19.94 15.89 22.26
C ASP A 136 19.82 14.83 21.14
N ARG A 137 20.95 14.36 20.58
CA ARG A 137 20.99 13.40 19.47
C ARG A 137 20.99 11.94 19.91
N PHE A 138 21.77 11.63 20.94
CA PHE A 138 22.08 10.25 21.31
C PHE A 138 21.57 9.88 22.70
N GLY A 139 21.05 10.85 23.46
CA GLY A 139 20.47 10.63 24.77
C GLY A 139 21.49 10.55 25.91
N PRO A 140 21.08 10.04 27.08
CA PRO A 140 21.94 9.99 28.27
C PRO A 140 23.14 9.05 28.11
N ASP A 141 23.06 8.07 27.21
CA ASP A 141 24.15 7.12 26.94
C ASP A 141 25.40 7.85 26.43
N ALA A 142 25.23 8.98 25.72
CA ALA A 142 26.34 9.76 25.21
C ALA A 142 27.22 10.42 26.28
N LEU A 143 26.68 10.60 27.50
CA LEU A 143 27.42 11.19 28.61
C LEU A 143 28.48 10.24 29.17
N GLN A 144 28.36 8.94 28.89
CA GLN A 144 29.25 7.90 29.39
C GLN A 144 30.33 7.52 28.37
N TRP A 145 30.33 8.13 27.18
CA TRP A 145 31.26 7.76 26.12
C TRP A 145 32.68 8.28 26.43
N PRO A 146 33.68 7.37 26.49
CA PRO A 146 35.05 7.79 26.72
C PRO A 146 35.60 8.51 25.48
N HIS A 147 36.56 9.41 25.69
CA HIS A 147 37.33 10.07 24.62
C HIS A 147 36.54 10.98 23.66
N CYS A 148 35.39 11.51 24.07
CA CYS A 148 34.61 12.45 23.25
C CYS A 148 34.76 13.89 23.78
N THR A 149 35.55 14.70 23.09
CA THR A 149 35.85 16.11 23.42
C THR A 149 35.37 17.09 22.35
N THR A 150 35.13 16.62 21.13
CA THR A 150 34.66 17.45 20.02
C THR A 150 33.29 17.00 19.53
N GLU A 151 32.51 17.91 18.94
CA GLU A 151 31.20 17.58 18.34
C GLU A 151 31.31 16.45 17.31
N ARG A 152 32.42 16.45 16.54
CA ARG A 152 32.69 15.44 15.51
C ARG A 152 32.88 14.05 16.10
N GLU A 153 33.61 13.93 17.22
CA GLU A 153 33.82 12.66 17.91
C GLU A 153 32.50 12.07 18.41
N TYR A 154 31.66 12.90 19.05
CA TYR A 154 30.31 12.50 19.46
C TYR A 154 29.46 12.03 18.27
N MET A 155 29.52 12.74 17.14
CA MET A 155 28.79 12.36 15.94
C MET A 155 29.25 11.02 15.38
N ILE A 156 30.55 10.81 15.25
CA ILE A 156 31.10 9.56 14.70
C ILE A 156 30.74 8.38 15.62
N PHE A 157 30.98 8.52 16.92
CA PHE A 157 30.70 7.46 17.88
C PHE A 157 29.20 7.13 17.92
N GLY A 158 28.34 8.16 17.96
CA GLY A 158 26.90 7.96 17.97
C GLY A 158 26.36 7.36 16.67
N MET A 159 26.91 7.73 15.51
CA MET A 159 26.58 7.09 14.23
C MET A 159 27.03 5.62 14.19
N MET A 160 28.20 5.30 14.74
CA MET A 160 28.65 3.90 14.88
C MET A 160 27.76 3.09 15.81
N GLN A 161 27.18 3.70 16.85
CA GLN A 161 26.21 3.02 17.70
C GLN A 161 24.90 2.74 16.95
N SER A 162 24.39 3.73 16.19
CA SER A 162 23.17 3.59 15.38
C SER A 162 23.33 2.54 14.28
N ILE A 163 24.49 2.47 13.61
CA ILE A 163 24.73 1.49 12.54
C ILE A 163 24.62 0.05 13.05
N GLY A 164 24.95 -0.22 14.32
CA GLY A 164 24.82 -1.54 14.92
C GLY A 164 23.38 -2.08 14.89
N PHE A 165 22.39 -1.23 15.19
CA PHE A 165 20.98 -1.58 15.05
C PHE A 165 20.62 -1.90 13.60
N HIS A 166 21.10 -1.09 12.66
CA HIS A 166 20.82 -1.26 11.24
C HIS A 166 21.44 -2.51 10.63
N ILE A 167 22.68 -2.86 11.00
CA ILE A 167 23.34 -4.10 10.58
C ILE A 167 22.52 -5.29 11.05
N PHE A 168 22.12 -5.30 12.33
CA PHE A 168 21.29 -6.37 12.88
C PHE A 168 19.92 -6.44 12.19
N ALA A 169 19.24 -5.30 12.04
CA ALA A 169 17.93 -5.20 11.41
C ALA A 169 17.97 -5.68 9.95
N PHE A 170 18.91 -5.17 9.15
CA PHE A 170 19.07 -5.55 7.74
C PHE A 170 19.46 -7.02 7.58
N GLY A 171 20.38 -7.51 8.42
CA GLY A 171 20.74 -8.93 8.47
C GLY A 171 19.52 -9.81 8.78
N SER A 172 18.68 -9.43 9.74
CA SER A 172 17.44 -10.15 10.06
C SER A 172 16.45 -10.18 8.90
N LEU A 173 16.35 -9.08 8.12
CA LEU A 173 15.50 -9.01 6.93
C LEU A 173 16.00 -9.95 5.83
N ILE A 174 17.32 -10.05 5.63
CA ILE A 174 17.93 -10.99 4.68
C ILE A 174 17.62 -12.43 5.10
N ILE A 175 17.87 -12.78 6.37
CA ILE A 175 17.60 -14.13 6.91
C ILE A 175 16.12 -14.49 6.69
N TRP A 176 15.21 -13.57 7.00
CA TRP A 176 13.78 -13.81 6.81
C TRP A 176 13.40 -13.97 5.32
N THR A 177 14.09 -13.26 4.43
CA THR A 177 13.86 -13.36 2.98
C THR A 177 14.33 -14.71 2.43
N ILE A 178 15.46 -15.23 2.93
CA ILE A 178 15.97 -16.56 2.57
C ILE A 178 15.00 -17.66 3.03
N ILE A 179 14.49 -17.57 4.27
CA ILE A 179 13.60 -18.60 4.83
C ILE A 179 12.18 -18.53 4.23
N GLY A 180 11.67 -17.32 3.95
CA GLY A 180 10.25 -17.09 3.66
C GLY A 180 9.79 -17.27 2.22
N GLY A 181 10.68 -17.54 1.26
CA GLY A 181 10.35 -17.54 -0.18
C GLY A 181 9.90 -16.17 -0.71
N SER A 182 9.55 -16.02 -1.98
CA SER A 182 9.12 -14.73 -2.56
C SER A 182 7.67 -14.38 -2.18
N HIS A 183 7.48 -13.69 -1.06
CA HIS A 183 6.17 -13.15 -0.68
C HIS A 183 6.07 -11.66 -1.08
N PRO A 184 4.95 -11.18 -1.66
CA PRO A 184 4.78 -9.76 -2.04
C PRO A 184 4.96 -8.77 -0.87
N ALA A 185 4.84 -9.25 0.37
CA ALA A 185 5.05 -8.46 1.58
C ALA A 185 6.52 -8.13 1.91
N GLN A 186 7.49 -8.73 1.23
CA GLN A 186 8.92 -8.50 1.51
C GLN A 186 9.35 -7.07 1.15
N ILE A 187 8.93 -6.58 -0.02
CA ILE A 187 9.25 -5.24 -0.52
C ILE A 187 8.86 -4.17 0.51
N TRP A 188 7.69 -4.34 1.14
CA TRP A 188 7.19 -3.41 2.16
C TRP A 188 8.10 -3.33 3.39
N ARG A 189 8.77 -4.42 3.79
CA ARG A 189 9.68 -4.41 4.94
C ARG A 189 10.94 -3.62 4.65
N TYR A 190 11.49 -3.81 3.45
CA TYR A 190 12.63 -3.02 2.98
C TYR A 190 12.26 -1.54 2.82
N LEU A 191 11.09 -1.23 2.26
CA LEU A 191 10.60 0.15 2.18
C LEU A 191 10.45 0.81 3.56
N ILE A 192 9.83 0.11 4.51
CA ILE A 192 9.71 0.60 5.90
C ILE A 192 11.10 0.81 6.51
N TYR A 193 12.02 -0.12 6.32
CA TYR A 193 13.40 0.00 6.79
C TYR A 193 14.11 1.24 6.23
N PHE A 194 14.10 1.42 4.91
CA PHE A 194 14.75 2.59 4.27
C PHE A 194 14.08 3.90 4.67
N CYS A 195 12.75 3.92 4.85
CA CYS A 195 12.03 5.09 5.33
C CYS A 195 12.47 5.46 6.77
N ILE A 196 12.59 4.47 7.65
CA ILE A 196 13.03 4.67 9.03
C ILE A 196 14.50 5.10 9.10
N LEU A 197 15.38 4.44 8.35
CA LEU A 197 16.79 4.83 8.22
C LEU A 197 16.91 6.30 7.76
N SER A 198 16.10 6.69 6.77
CA SER A 198 16.10 8.08 6.26
C SER A 198 15.63 9.06 7.34
N LEU A 199 14.57 8.74 8.08
CA LEU A 199 14.05 9.59 9.16
C LEU A 199 15.05 9.72 10.32
N GLU A 200 15.66 8.61 10.72
CA GLU A 200 16.69 8.57 11.77
C GLU A 200 17.89 9.43 11.39
N LEU A 201 18.39 9.29 10.16
CA LEU A 201 19.50 10.09 9.67
C LEU A 201 19.19 11.59 9.77
N VAL A 202 17.95 12.00 9.53
CA VAL A 202 17.63 13.42 9.68
C VAL A 202 17.53 13.84 11.15
N PHE A 203 17.01 13.01 12.05
CA PHE A 203 17.02 13.35 13.47
C PHE A 203 18.45 13.48 14.03
N ILE A 204 19.39 12.68 13.53
CA ILE A 204 20.80 12.72 13.94
C ILE A 204 21.52 13.92 13.29
N LEU A 205 21.36 14.13 11.98
CA LEU A 205 22.13 15.14 11.25
C LEU A 205 21.56 16.56 11.35
N GLY A 206 20.29 16.72 11.65
CA GLY A 206 19.70 18.06 11.63
C GLY A 206 20.03 18.89 12.89
N PRO A 207 19.54 20.14 12.91
CA PRO A 207 19.95 21.13 13.89
C PRO A 207 19.31 20.90 15.27
N SER A 208 20.11 20.90 16.32
CA SER A 208 19.67 20.86 17.72
C SER A 208 19.66 22.27 18.33
N PRO A 209 18.70 22.66 19.21
CA PRO A 209 17.57 21.88 19.72
C PRO A 209 16.35 21.82 18.79
N TYR A 210 15.70 20.65 18.78
CA TYR A 210 14.47 20.36 18.04
C TYR A 210 13.22 20.69 18.88
N ALA A 211 12.85 21.96 19.07
CA ALA A 211 11.48 22.29 19.48
C ALA A 211 11.04 23.69 19.03
N ARG A 212 9.76 23.77 18.65
CA ARG A 212 8.87 24.93 18.44
C ARG A 212 9.54 26.27 18.07
N THR A 213 9.65 26.54 16.76
CA THR A 213 9.38 27.90 16.27
C THR A 213 7.87 28.06 16.22
N THR A 214 7.31 28.84 17.15
CA THR A 214 5.94 29.35 17.10
C THR A 214 5.71 30.04 15.75
N VAL A 215 4.82 29.51 14.90
CA VAL A 215 4.26 30.28 13.79
C VAL A 215 2.78 29.96 13.65
N HIS A 216 2.00 31.03 13.56
CA HIS A 216 0.60 31.08 13.21
C HIS A 216 0.31 30.26 11.94
N ILE A 217 -0.84 29.62 11.91
CA ILE A 217 -1.32 28.85 10.77
C ILE A 217 -1.58 29.82 9.61
N SER A 218 -0.64 29.96 8.68
CA SER A 218 -0.90 30.57 7.37
C SER A 218 -1.40 29.47 6.42
N PRO A 219 -2.62 29.56 5.88
CA PRO A 219 -3.31 28.44 5.23
C PRO A 219 -3.00 28.30 3.73
N LEU A 220 -1.79 28.64 3.29
CA LEU A 220 -1.38 28.38 1.91
C LEU A 220 0.00 27.72 1.90
N LEU A 221 -0.08 26.42 1.62
CA LEU A 221 0.97 25.47 1.29
C LEU A 221 2.20 26.15 0.69
N PHE A 222 3.36 25.84 1.26
CA PHE A 222 4.71 26.32 0.89
C PHE A 222 5.12 27.69 1.44
N TYR A 223 5.08 27.84 2.76
CA TYR A 223 5.83 28.88 3.45
C TYR A 223 7.24 28.38 3.83
N GLU A 224 8.23 29.11 3.33
CA GLU A 224 9.67 29.02 3.57
C GLU A 224 9.96 28.79 5.06
N SER A 225 10.30 27.56 5.42
CA SER A 225 10.92 27.29 6.72
C SER A 225 12.18 26.51 6.45
N LYS A 226 13.28 26.97 7.03
CA LYS A 226 14.63 26.35 6.99
C LYS A 226 14.68 24.92 7.57
N ARG A 227 13.55 24.22 7.70
CA ARG A 227 13.44 22.87 8.29
C ARG A 227 12.54 21.97 7.44
N PRO A 228 12.96 20.72 7.22
CA PRO A 228 12.25 19.79 6.36
C PRO A 228 10.90 19.34 6.97
N PRO A 229 9.88 19.08 6.13
CA PRO A 229 8.48 18.92 6.55
C PRO A 229 8.24 17.76 7.52
N TYR A 230 9.00 16.66 7.45
CA TYR A 230 8.83 15.49 8.33
C TYR A 230 9.17 15.76 9.81
N THR A 231 10.04 16.74 10.10
CA THR A 231 10.29 17.18 11.48
C THR A 231 9.09 17.89 12.10
N ARG A 232 8.19 18.45 11.28
CA ARG A 232 6.99 19.16 11.72
C ARG A 232 5.91 18.21 12.22
N LEU A 233 5.77 17.04 11.60
CA LEU A 233 4.74 16.07 12.00
C LEU A 233 5.04 15.45 13.37
N PHE A 234 6.27 15.01 13.60
CA PHE A 234 6.68 14.46 14.90
C PHE A 234 6.65 15.50 16.02
N SER A 235 7.03 16.75 15.73
CA SER A 235 6.98 17.83 16.72
C SER A 235 5.56 18.35 16.99
N MET A 236 4.59 18.13 16.09
CA MET A 236 3.17 18.38 16.34
C MET A 236 2.57 17.35 17.28
N ILE A 237 2.89 16.06 17.07
CA ILE A 237 2.34 14.96 17.87
C ILE A 237 2.99 14.91 19.26
N TRP A 238 4.31 15.13 19.34
CA TRP A 238 5.08 15.10 20.58
C TRP A 238 5.96 16.33 20.75
N PRO A 239 5.40 17.46 21.21
CA PRO A 239 6.12 18.73 21.26
C PRO A 239 7.25 18.79 22.30
N HIS A 240 7.23 17.91 23.30
CA HIS A 240 8.22 17.88 24.38
C HIS A 240 9.35 16.87 24.16
N ARG A 241 9.31 16.10 23.07
CA ARG A 241 10.30 15.05 22.81
C ARG A 241 11.57 15.58 22.16
N VAL A 242 12.69 14.95 22.50
CA VAL A 242 14.03 15.23 21.95
C VAL A 242 14.37 14.22 20.84
N ALA A 243 15.34 14.53 19.99
CA ALA A 243 15.66 13.72 18.80
C ALA A 243 15.96 12.24 19.15
N TRP A 244 16.75 11.96 20.18
CA TRP A 244 17.02 10.58 20.60
C TRP A 244 15.77 9.79 21.02
N GLN A 245 14.75 10.44 21.60
CA GLN A 245 13.47 9.80 21.93
C GLN A 245 12.68 9.44 20.66
N HIS A 246 12.79 10.27 19.61
CA HIS A 246 12.21 9.97 18.30
C HIS A 246 12.94 8.80 17.62
N VAL A 247 14.27 8.78 17.64
CA VAL A 247 15.08 7.68 17.11
C VAL A 247 14.72 6.35 17.79
N ARG A 248 14.64 6.34 19.13
CA ARG A 248 14.22 5.15 19.88
C ARG A 248 12.80 4.71 19.56
N PHE A 249 11.88 5.65 19.36
CA PHE A 249 10.52 5.34 18.89
C PHE A 249 10.55 4.70 17.50
N LEU A 250 11.36 5.22 16.57
CA LEU A 250 11.50 4.69 15.22
C LEU A 250 12.05 3.25 15.22
N HIS A 251 13.04 2.94 16.06
CA HIS A 251 13.56 1.57 16.22
C HIS A 251 12.48 0.60 16.71
N ASN A 252 11.71 0.99 17.73
CA ASN A 252 10.59 0.17 18.21
C ASN A 252 9.50 0.04 17.13
N PHE A 253 9.20 1.12 16.42
CA PHE A 253 8.25 1.14 15.30
C PHE A 253 8.65 0.19 14.17
N PHE A 254 9.93 0.14 13.83
CA PHE A 254 10.46 -0.82 12.87
C PHE A 254 10.17 -2.27 13.30
N LEU A 255 10.47 -2.61 14.55
CA LEU A 255 10.31 -3.97 15.08
C LEU A 255 8.86 -4.44 15.03
N PHE A 256 7.90 -3.63 15.47
CA PHE A 256 6.50 -4.05 15.41
C PHE A 256 5.87 -3.90 14.03
N SER A 257 6.35 -2.99 13.17
CA SER A 257 5.82 -2.83 11.80
C SER A 257 6.27 -3.95 10.87
N THR A 258 7.52 -4.41 11.00
CA THR A 258 7.99 -5.61 10.28
C THR A 258 7.21 -6.85 10.70
N ALA A 259 6.92 -6.97 11.99
CA ALA A 259 6.02 -7.97 12.52
C ALA A 259 4.61 -7.80 11.90
N ALA A 260 4.00 -6.61 11.97
CA ALA A 260 2.69 -6.32 11.37
C ALA A 260 2.60 -6.78 9.91
N VAL A 261 3.56 -6.38 9.07
CA VAL A 261 3.61 -6.74 7.65
C VAL A 261 3.70 -8.25 7.46
N THR A 262 4.42 -8.96 8.32
CA THR A 262 4.57 -10.43 8.24
C THR A 262 3.24 -11.16 8.42
N ARG A 263 2.40 -10.70 9.34
CA ARG A 263 1.16 -11.39 9.71
C ARG A 263 -0.06 -10.83 8.98
N LEU A 264 -0.07 -9.52 8.74
CA LEU A 264 -1.21 -8.83 8.17
C LEU A 264 -1.21 -8.89 6.64
N ALA A 265 -0.05 -8.91 5.99
CA ALA A 265 -0.01 -8.91 4.53
C ALA A 265 -0.67 -10.15 3.89
N PRO A 266 -0.45 -11.39 4.36
CA PRO A 266 -1.19 -12.56 3.85
C PRO A 266 -2.71 -12.48 4.14
N ALA A 267 -3.09 -11.82 5.24
CA ALA A 267 -4.49 -11.66 5.62
C ALA A 267 -5.18 -10.52 4.85
N LEU A 268 -4.47 -9.47 4.44
CA LEU A 268 -5.01 -8.37 3.65
C LEU A 268 -5.01 -8.70 2.15
N MET A 269 -3.91 -9.26 1.68
CA MET A 269 -3.70 -9.67 0.30
C MET A 269 -3.68 -11.20 0.28
N PRO A 270 -4.83 -11.86 0.02
CA PRO A 270 -4.80 -13.28 -0.27
C PRO A 270 -3.79 -13.52 -1.42
N PRO A 271 -3.08 -14.66 -1.42
CA PRO A 271 -2.20 -14.98 -2.54
C PRO A 271 -3.00 -14.80 -3.83
N PRO A 272 -2.39 -14.22 -4.89
CA PRO A 272 -3.07 -14.11 -6.17
C PRO A 272 -3.63 -15.49 -6.52
N LEU A 273 -4.90 -15.55 -6.94
CA LEU A 273 -5.51 -16.78 -7.42
C LEU A 273 -4.50 -17.44 -8.35
N ASP A 274 -4.05 -18.65 -8.01
CA ASP A 274 -3.16 -19.42 -8.86
C ASP A 274 -3.92 -19.68 -10.15
N VAL A 275 -3.76 -18.79 -11.14
CA VAL A 275 -4.50 -18.85 -12.40
C VAL A 275 -4.28 -20.21 -13.04
N ARG A 276 -3.09 -20.81 -12.84
CA ARG A 276 -2.77 -22.16 -13.26
C ARG A 276 -3.62 -23.25 -12.58
N ARG A 277 -3.81 -23.16 -11.26
CA ARG A 277 -4.66 -24.12 -10.52
C ARG A 277 -6.12 -23.92 -10.88
N LEU A 278 -6.57 -22.67 -10.98
CA LEU A 278 -7.93 -22.34 -11.40
C LEU A 278 -8.21 -22.81 -12.84
N CYS A 279 -7.28 -22.62 -13.77
CA CYS A 279 -7.38 -23.16 -15.12
C CYS A 279 -7.41 -24.69 -15.10
N ALA A 280 -6.55 -25.35 -14.33
CA ALA A 280 -6.55 -26.80 -14.21
C ALA A 280 -7.87 -27.35 -13.62
N ASP A 281 -8.45 -26.66 -12.64
CA ASP A 281 -9.74 -27.01 -12.06
C ASP A 281 -10.89 -26.78 -13.06
N ILE A 282 -10.86 -25.68 -13.81
CA ILE A 282 -11.81 -25.41 -14.90
C ILE A 282 -11.70 -26.48 -15.99
N ASP A 283 -10.49 -26.86 -16.38
CA ASP A 283 -10.26 -27.91 -17.37
C ASP A 283 -10.79 -29.27 -16.87
N ARG A 284 -10.59 -29.58 -15.59
CA ARG A 284 -11.13 -30.78 -14.95
C ARG A 284 -12.66 -30.79 -14.91
N LEU A 285 -13.29 -29.67 -14.55
CA LEU A 285 -14.75 -29.53 -14.58
C LEU A 285 -15.30 -29.63 -16.00
N THR A 286 -14.60 -29.04 -16.97
CA THR A 286 -14.99 -29.12 -18.38
C THR A 286 -14.88 -30.56 -18.91
N ALA A 287 -13.86 -31.32 -18.48
CA ALA A 287 -13.74 -32.74 -18.81
C ALA A 287 -14.88 -33.57 -18.20
N LEU A 288 -15.23 -33.32 -16.94
CA LEU A 288 -16.36 -33.99 -16.28
C LEU A 288 -17.70 -33.66 -16.97
N ALA A 289 -17.92 -32.40 -17.34
CA ALA A 289 -19.12 -31.99 -18.07
C ALA A 289 -19.26 -32.73 -19.41
N LYS A 290 -18.16 -32.87 -20.17
CA LYS A 290 -18.16 -33.64 -21.44
C LYS A 290 -18.48 -35.11 -21.26
N VAL A 291 -18.02 -35.73 -20.17
CA VAL A 291 -18.35 -37.13 -19.85
C VAL A 291 -19.84 -37.25 -19.55
N LEU A 292 -20.36 -36.34 -18.73
CA LEU A 292 -21.78 -36.31 -18.38
C LEU A 292 -22.67 -36.12 -19.63
N ASP A 293 -22.33 -35.19 -20.51
CA ASP A 293 -23.06 -34.95 -21.76
C ASP A 293 -23.11 -36.22 -22.62
N ARG A 294 -22.01 -36.97 -22.69
CA ARG A 294 -21.93 -38.23 -23.43
C ARG A 294 -22.82 -39.31 -22.81
N GLU A 295 -22.80 -39.44 -21.48
CA GLU A 295 -23.64 -40.42 -20.77
C GLU A 295 -25.13 -40.08 -20.93
N VAL A 296 -25.50 -38.82 -20.81
CA VAL A 296 -26.88 -38.34 -21.02
C VAL A 296 -27.32 -38.60 -22.46
N ALA A 297 -26.48 -38.29 -23.46
CA ALA A 297 -26.79 -38.57 -24.85
C ALA A 297 -26.99 -40.08 -25.12
N LEU A 298 -26.15 -40.93 -24.53
CA LEU A 298 -26.30 -42.38 -24.62
C LEU A 298 -27.59 -42.87 -23.96
N GLN A 299 -27.91 -42.38 -22.75
CA GLN A 299 -29.16 -42.73 -22.08
C GLN A 299 -30.38 -42.31 -22.88
N ILE A 300 -30.40 -41.09 -23.42
CA ILE A 300 -31.49 -40.62 -24.30
C ILE A 300 -31.60 -41.52 -25.53
N HIS A 301 -30.49 -41.86 -26.17
CA HIS A 301 -30.47 -42.73 -27.33
C HIS A 301 -31.01 -44.13 -27.01
N THR A 302 -30.56 -44.74 -25.91
CA THR A 302 -31.05 -46.05 -25.45
C THR A 302 -32.54 -46.00 -25.12
N GLN A 303 -33.01 -44.97 -24.42
CA GLN A 303 -34.43 -44.79 -24.10
C GLN A 303 -35.26 -44.65 -25.39
N LEU A 304 -34.81 -43.82 -26.34
CA LEU A 304 -35.46 -43.65 -27.63
C LEU A 304 -35.58 -45.00 -28.36
N HIS A 305 -34.52 -45.81 -28.38
CA HIS A 305 -34.54 -47.13 -28.98
C HIS A 305 -35.36 -48.16 -28.20
N SER A 306 -35.51 -48.03 -26.88
CA SER A 306 -36.41 -48.91 -26.10
C SER A 306 -37.89 -48.59 -26.29
N VAL A 307 -38.24 -47.36 -26.67
CA VAL A 307 -39.62 -47.00 -27.04
C VAL A 307 -40.00 -47.59 -28.41
N HIS A 308 -39.02 -47.80 -29.28
CA HIS A 308 -39.21 -48.58 -30.50
C HIS A 308 -39.18 -50.07 -30.14
N GLY A 309 -40.35 -50.65 -29.86
CA GLY A 309 -40.48 -52.08 -29.57
C GLY A 309 -39.88 -52.97 -30.67
N PRO A 310 -39.60 -54.25 -30.37
CA PRO A 310 -39.13 -55.19 -31.40
C PRO A 310 -40.13 -55.21 -32.54
N MET A 311 -39.65 -55.25 -33.79
CA MET A 311 -40.51 -55.46 -34.95
C MET A 311 -41.20 -56.81 -34.83
N THR A 312 -42.37 -56.82 -34.19
CA THR A 312 -43.24 -57.98 -34.14
C THR A 312 -43.77 -58.17 -35.56
N ASN A 313 -43.29 -59.22 -36.21
CA ASN A 313 -43.85 -59.70 -37.47
C ASN A 313 -45.22 -60.32 -37.16
N THR A 314 -46.21 -59.48 -36.90
CA THR A 314 -47.59 -59.89 -36.63
C THR A 314 -48.35 -59.73 -37.94
N GLN A 315 -48.80 -60.87 -38.47
CA GLN A 315 -49.72 -60.92 -39.62
C GLN A 315 -50.94 -60.04 -39.38
N ALA A 316 -51.37 -59.37 -40.43
CA ALA A 316 -52.46 -58.41 -40.44
C ALA A 316 -53.76 -59.03 -39.90
N THR A 317 -54.21 -58.56 -38.74
CA THR A 317 -55.61 -58.65 -38.32
C THR A 317 -56.20 -57.25 -38.35
N ASP A 318 -57.34 -57.16 -39.02
CA ASP A 318 -58.16 -55.96 -39.24
C ASP A 318 -58.53 -55.27 -37.93
N ALA A 319 -57.73 -54.27 -37.55
CA ALA A 319 -58.12 -53.22 -36.63
C ALA A 319 -58.09 -51.91 -37.41
N SER A 320 -59.28 -51.41 -37.76
CA SER A 320 -59.46 -50.13 -38.43
C SER A 320 -59.07 -48.99 -37.50
N PHE A 321 -57.80 -48.59 -37.53
CA PHE A 321 -57.38 -47.27 -37.08
C PHE A 321 -57.73 -46.25 -38.17
N THR A 322 -58.39 -45.16 -37.80
CA THR A 322 -58.63 -44.04 -38.71
C THR A 322 -57.29 -43.53 -39.20
N TYR A 323 -56.97 -43.82 -40.46
CA TYR A 323 -55.79 -43.32 -41.14
C TYR A 323 -55.91 -41.80 -41.24
N THR A 324 -55.31 -41.07 -40.30
CA THR A 324 -54.94 -39.69 -40.57
C THR A 324 -53.80 -39.73 -41.57
N PRO A 325 -53.97 -39.19 -42.79
CA PRO A 325 -52.87 -39.14 -43.75
C PRO A 325 -51.68 -38.40 -43.11
N PRO A 326 -50.44 -38.79 -43.44
CA PRO A 326 -49.27 -38.05 -42.98
C PRO A 326 -49.48 -36.58 -43.38
N CYS A 327 -49.51 -35.68 -42.41
CA CYS A 327 -49.60 -34.25 -42.69
C CYS A 327 -48.44 -33.92 -43.64
N GLU A 328 -48.75 -33.51 -44.87
CA GLU A 328 -47.77 -32.88 -45.73
C GLU A 328 -47.21 -31.70 -44.93
N PRO A 329 -45.91 -31.70 -44.60
CA PRO A 329 -45.34 -30.62 -43.82
C PRO A 329 -45.58 -29.33 -44.59
N ALA A 330 -46.13 -28.32 -43.91
CA ALA A 330 -46.42 -27.02 -44.52
C ALA A 330 -45.20 -26.58 -45.33
N GLU A 331 -45.42 -26.20 -46.59
CA GLU A 331 -44.37 -25.93 -47.58
C GLU A 331 -43.34 -24.91 -47.05
N GLU A 332 -43.79 -23.99 -46.19
CA GLU A 332 -42.97 -23.04 -45.47
C GLU A 332 -41.93 -23.68 -44.53
N VAL A 333 -42.32 -24.72 -43.79
CA VAL A 333 -41.42 -25.44 -42.86
C VAL A 333 -40.37 -26.23 -43.65
N VAL A 334 -40.77 -26.86 -44.76
CA VAL A 334 -39.84 -27.57 -45.65
C VAL A 334 -38.88 -26.59 -46.34
N ALA A 335 -39.37 -25.44 -46.77
CA ALA A 335 -38.56 -24.38 -47.35
C ALA A 335 -37.55 -23.82 -46.34
N LEU A 336 -37.95 -23.64 -45.08
CA LEU A 336 -37.07 -23.13 -44.03
C LEU A 336 -36.00 -24.16 -43.64
N LEU A 337 -36.38 -25.44 -43.48
CA LEU A 337 -35.45 -26.53 -43.20
C LEU A 337 -34.46 -26.75 -44.35
N SER A 338 -34.93 -26.75 -45.60
CA SER A 338 -34.06 -26.91 -46.77
C SER A 338 -33.08 -25.73 -46.94
N ALA A 339 -33.52 -24.50 -46.62
CA ALA A 339 -32.65 -23.33 -46.60
C ALA A 339 -31.54 -23.45 -45.55
N GLU A 340 -31.87 -23.88 -44.33
CA GLU A 340 -30.87 -24.06 -43.26
C GLU A 340 -29.93 -25.23 -43.51
N MET A 341 -30.44 -26.36 -44.02
CA MET A 341 -29.58 -27.48 -44.43
C MET A 341 -28.60 -27.07 -45.53
N LYS A 342 -29.04 -26.27 -46.51
CA LYS A 342 -28.17 -25.75 -47.57
C LYS A 342 -27.08 -24.82 -47.02
N LYS A 343 -27.41 -23.95 -46.07
CA LYS A 343 -26.40 -23.11 -45.38
C LYS A 343 -25.38 -23.96 -44.61
N MET A 344 -25.84 -24.99 -43.90
CA MET A 344 -24.97 -25.87 -43.13
C MET A 344 -24.01 -26.65 -44.05
N CYS A 345 -24.49 -27.18 -45.17
CA CYS A 345 -23.64 -27.86 -46.16
C CYS A 345 -22.61 -26.91 -46.77
N ILE A 346 -22.99 -25.67 -47.08
CA ILE A 346 -22.05 -24.65 -47.59
C ILE A 346 -20.99 -24.32 -46.53
N GLU A 347 -21.36 -24.16 -45.26
CA GLU A 347 -20.40 -23.90 -44.18
C GLU A 347 -19.41 -25.05 -43.99
N VAL A 348 -19.90 -26.30 -44.03
CA VAL A 348 -19.06 -27.50 -43.92
C VAL A 348 -18.10 -27.59 -45.11
N GLN A 349 -18.57 -27.28 -46.32
CA GLN A 349 -17.74 -27.31 -47.52
C GLN A 349 -16.67 -26.21 -47.51
N LEU A 350 -17.04 -24.98 -47.11
CA LEU A 350 -16.10 -23.86 -46.94
C LEU A 350 -15.04 -24.12 -45.86
N ARG A 351 -15.37 -24.92 -44.84
CA ARG A 351 -14.40 -25.37 -43.83
C ARG A 351 -13.46 -26.46 -44.35
N LYS A 352 -13.94 -27.31 -45.26
CA LYS A 352 -13.22 -28.49 -45.75
C LYS A 352 -12.27 -28.16 -46.90
N ASP A 353 -12.68 -27.27 -47.80
CA ASP A 353 -11.88 -26.84 -48.94
C ASP A 353 -10.76 -25.89 -48.49
N GLY A 354 -9.52 -26.37 -48.49
CA GLY A 354 -8.35 -25.58 -48.13
C GLY A 354 -8.06 -24.51 -49.19
N GLY A 355 -8.06 -23.24 -48.79
CA GLY A 355 -7.77 -22.12 -49.71
C GLY A 355 -8.10 -20.73 -49.16
N PRO A 356 -7.98 -19.67 -50.00
CA PRO A 356 -8.16 -18.27 -49.61
C PRO A 356 -9.56 -17.93 -49.07
N MET A 357 -10.56 -18.76 -49.35
CA MET A 357 -11.92 -18.61 -48.80
C MET A 357 -12.01 -18.99 -47.32
N ARG A 358 -11.20 -19.97 -46.86
CA ARG A 358 -11.13 -20.35 -45.44
C ARG A 358 -10.43 -19.28 -44.61
N SER A 359 -9.36 -18.68 -45.14
CA SER A 359 -8.70 -17.55 -44.47
C SER A 359 -9.61 -16.32 -44.42
N ALA A 360 -10.37 -16.04 -45.47
CA ALA A 360 -11.38 -14.97 -45.46
C ALA A 360 -12.51 -15.23 -44.44
N PHE A 361 -12.98 -16.47 -44.32
CA PHE A 361 -13.96 -16.88 -43.31
C PHE A 361 -13.42 -16.73 -41.89
N ASP A 362 -12.21 -17.22 -41.61
CA ASP A 362 -11.57 -17.10 -40.29
C ASP A 362 -11.31 -15.63 -39.91
N VAL A 363 -10.94 -14.78 -40.87
CA VAL A 363 -10.80 -13.33 -40.68
C VAL A 363 -12.15 -12.66 -40.37
N ALA A 364 -13.23 -13.03 -41.08
CA ALA A 364 -14.57 -12.50 -40.82
C ALA A 364 -15.11 -12.93 -39.45
N VAL A 365 -14.91 -14.19 -39.06
CA VAL A 365 -15.27 -14.70 -37.72
C VAL A 365 -14.44 -14.02 -36.63
N GLY A 366 -13.15 -13.77 -36.89
CA GLY A 366 -12.27 -13.00 -36.01
C GLY A 366 -12.79 -11.59 -35.75
N LYS A 367 -13.19 -10.86 -36.81
CA LYS A 367 -13.80 -9.53 -36.69
C LYS A 367 -15.11 -9.54 -35.90
N ARG A 368 -15.97 -10.54 -36.09
CA ARG A 368 -17.22 -10.67 -35.33
C ARG A 368 -16.96 -10.94 -33.84
N LYS A 369 -15.94 -11.73 -33.51
CA LYS A 369 -15.50 -11.97 -32.12
C LYS A 369 -14.87 -10.73 -31.48
N GLN A 370 -14.14 -9.91 -32.26
CA GLN A 370 -13.63 -8.61 -31.79
C GLN A 370 -14.76 -7.62 -31.54
N GLY A 371 -15.72 -7.46 -32.46
CA GLY A 371 -16.90 -6.61 -32.25
C GLY A 371 -17.75 -7.05 -31.05
N ALA A 372 -17.85 -8.36 -30.79
CA ALA A 372 -18.53 -8.88 -29.60
C ALA A 372 -17.73 -8.67 -28.29
N LYS A 373 -16.39 -8.54 -28.36
CA LYS A 373 -15.54 -8.16 -27.22
C LYS A 373 -15.58 -6.66 -26.96
N GLU A 374 -15.59 -5.84 -28.00
CA GLU A 374 -15.73 -4.39 -27.93
C GLU A 374 -17.11 -3.98 -27.40
N ALA A 375 -18.18 -4.64 -27.84
CA ALA A 375 -19.53 -4.47 -27.30
C ALA A 375 -19.67 -4.87 -25.82
N LYS A 376 -18.77 -5.72 -25.29
CA LYS A 376 -18.72 -6.08 -23.88
C LYS A 376 -17.87 -5.14 -23.03
N HIS A 377 -17.09 -4.22 -23.62
CA HIS A 377 -16.09 -3.42 -22.90
C HIS A 377 -16.16 -1.89 -23.15
N GLY A 378 -17.17 -1.34 -23.84
CA GLY A 378 -17.21 0.09 -24.17
C GLY A 378 -18.51 0.83 -23.82
N VAL A 379 -18.45 1.70 -22.83
CA VAL A 379 -19.37 2.83 -22.57
C VAL A 379 -18.91 4.04 -23.41
N LEU A 380 -19.83 4.63 -24.18
CA LEU A 380 -19.94 6.01 -24.71
C LEU A 380 -18.72 6.74 -25.40
N SER A 381 -18.73 6.72 -26.75
CA SER A 381 -18.48 7.79 -27.79
C SER A 381 -17.23 8.73 -27.80
N PRO A 382 -16.85 9.42 -28.92
CA PRO A 382 -17.48 9.54 -30.26
C PRO A 382 -16.57 9.30 -31.50
N ASP A 383 -17.20 9.21 -32.68
CA ASP A 383 -16.66 9.04 -34.05
C ASP A 383 -15.58 10.06 -34.51
N PRO A 384 -14.73 9.66 -35.48
CA PRO A 384 -14.20 10.57 -36.49
C PRO A 384 -14.77 10.30 -37.91
N SER A 385 -15.10 11.41 -38.57
CA SER A 385 -15.60 11.62 -39.94
C SER A 385 -14.80 10.98 -41.08
N PRO A 386 -15.40 10.81 -42.30
CA PRO A 386 -14.78 10.15 -43.44
C PRO A 386 -13.70 11.00 -44.15
N PRO A 387 -12.79 10.39 -44.95
CA PRO A 387 -11.62 11.08 -45.51
C PRO A 387 -11.90 11.86 -46.82
N PRO A 388 -11.17 12.96 -47.09
CA PRO A 388 -11.23 13.71 -48.36
C PRO A 388 -10.27 13.16 -49.45
N PRO A 389 -10.44 13.57 -50.73
CA PRO A 389 -9.80 12.93 -51.89
C PRO A 389 -8.35 13.35 -52.14
N LYS A 390 -7.63 12.51 -52.89
CA LYS A 390 -6.20 12.64 -53.25
C LYS A 390 -5.94 13.71 -54.32
N PHE A 391 -4.86 14.48 -54.16
CA PHE A 391 -4.12 15.15 -55.25
C PHE A 391 -2.60 15.05 -55.00
N PRO A 392 -1.75 15.16 -56.05
CA PRO A 392 -0.50 14.46 -56.15
C PRO A 392 0.69 15.16 -55.50
N SER A 393 1.67 14.30 -55.18
CA SER A 393 3.06 14.60 -54.86
C SER A 393 3.68 15.61 -55.81
N ASN A 394 4.28 16.66 -55.26
CA ASN A 394 5.65 17.03 -55.60
C ASN A 394 6.19 18.05 -54.59
N ALA A 395 7.50 17.95 -54.39
CA ALA A 395 8.41 19.01 -53.98
C ALA A 395 8.74 19.16 -52.48
N ILE A 396 9.96 18.68 -52.19
CA ILE A 396 11.01 19.38 -51.44
C ILE A 396 11.05 19.15 -49.93
N THR A 397 11.87 18.15 -49.59
CA THR A 397 12.74 18.11 -48.42
C THR A 397 13.69 19.33 -48.41
N ASP A 398 13.64 20.19 -47.39
CA ASP A 398 14.83 20.67 -46.69
C ASP A 398 14.45 21.49 -45.43
N PHE A 399 14.70 20.94 -44.23
CA PHE A 399 14.52 21.62 -42.94
C PHE A 399 15.88 22.07 -42.39
N ARG A 400 16.56 22.95 -43.14
CA ARG A 400 17.73 23.69 -42.65
C ARG A 400 17.79 25.04 -43.35
N THR A 401 16.92 25.96 -42.94
CA THR A 401 17.12 27.43 -42.99
C THR A 401 15.79 28.10 -42.73
N TRP A 402 15.51 28.45 -41.47
CA TRP A 402 14.48 29.45 -41.22
C TRP A 402 14.91 30.42 -40.12
N ARG A 403 15.01 31.70 -40.51
CA ARG A 403 15.19 32.87 -39.65
C ARG A 403 13.83 33.59 -39.60
N PRO A 404 13.37 34.11 -38.45
CA PRO A 404 12.09 34.77 -38.39
C PRO A 404 12.12 36.15 -39.08
N PRO A 405 11.00 36.59 -39.69
CA PRO A 405 10.91 37.87 -40.38
C PRO A 405 10.88 39.05 -39.40
N LYS A 406 11.56 40.13 -39.78
CA LYS A 406 11.37 41.47 -39.22
C LYS A 406 10.00 41.98 -39.68
N ASP A 407 9.34 42.74 -38.82
CA ASP A 407 8.10 43.50 -39.08
C ASP A 407 6.79 42.82 -38.65
N LEU A 408 6.48 42.93 -37.35
CA LEU A 408 5.12 43.04 -36.79
C LEU A 408 5.19 43.82 -35.45
N PRO A 409 4.21 44.69 -35.14
CA PRO A 409 4.32 45.68 -34.06
C PRO A 409 4.17 45.06 -32.66
N ALA A 410 4.95 45.57 -31.71
CA ALA A 410 5.02 45.09 -30.33
C ALA A 410 3.70 45.32 -29.56
N PRO A 411 3.22 44.35 -28.75
CA PRO A 411 2.14 44.59 -27.81
C PRO A 411 2.65 45.44 -26.63
N SER A 412 1.87 46.44 -26.25
CA SER A 412 2.18 47.39 -25.16
C SER A 412 2.47 46.67 -23.83
N PRO A 413 3.54 47.02 -23.10
CA PRO A 413 3.85 46.36 -21.83
C PRO A 413 2.84 46.75 -20.75
N SER A 414 2.36 45.76 -20.00
CA SER A 414 1.52 45.97 -18.83
C SER A 414 2.31 46.75 -17.75
N LYS A 415 1.63 47.62 -17.00
CA LYS A 415 2.20 48.48 -15.93
C LYS A 415 3.05 47.73 -14.89
N HIS A 416 2.92 46.41 -14.82
CA HIS A 416 3.66 45.56 -13.89
C HIS A 416 5.11 45.27 -14.34
N ALA A 417 5.38 45.26 -15.66
CA ALA A 417 6.71 45.04 -16.20
C ALA A 417 7.61 46.29 -16.11
N MET A 418 7.02 47.49 -16.28
CA MET A 418 7.72 48.76 -16.06
C MET A 418 8.20 48.94 -14.61
N ARG A 419 7.43 48.43 -13.63
CA ARG A 419 7.79 48.52 -12.20
C ARG A 419 8.98 47.62 -11.83
N MET A 420 9.17 46.49 -12.53
CA MET A 420 10.31 45.59 -12.31
C MET A 420 11.57 46.07 -13.03
N ALA A 421 11.44 46.70 -14.20
CA ALA A 421 12.58 47.30 -14.91
C ALA A 421 13.15 48.51 -14.16
N ALA A 422 12.31 49.36 -13.57
CA ALA A 422 12.76 50.51 -12.77
C ALA A 422 13.52 50.09 -11.49
N MET A 423 13.10 48.98 -10.84
CA MET A 423 13.77 48.46 -9.64
C MET A 423 15.14 47.82 -9.95
N SER A 424 15.30 47.29 -11.17
CA SER A 424 16.58 46.74 -11.65
C SER A 424 17.60 47.83 -12.01
N GLU A 425 17.16 48.99 -12.51
CA GLU A 425 18.06 50.11 -12.81
C GLU A 425 18.58 50.84 -11.57
N GLU A 426 17.78 50.95 -10.49
CA GLU A 426 18.26 51.48 -9.20
C GLU A 426 19.32 50.59 -8.56
N PHE A 427 19.20 49.27 -8.70
CA PHE A 427 20.18 48.33 -8.15
C PHE A 427 21.54 48.38 -8.86
N HIS A 428 21.56 48.71 -10.16
CA HIS A 428 22.80 48.87 -10.93
C HIS A 428 23.42 50.27 -10.82
N ARG A 429 22.63 51.34 -10.61
CA ARG A 429 23.17 52.69 -10.33
C ARG A 429 23.75 52.83 -8.91
N GLY A 430 23.27 52.04 -7.94
CA GLY A 430 23.81 52.03 -6.57
C GLY A 430 25.19 51.37 -6.42
N ARG A 431 25.64 50.58 -7.41
CA ARG A 431 26.90 49.82 -7.32
C ARG A 431 28.09 50.50 -8.03
N SER A 432 27.89 51.69 -8.60
CA SER A 432 28.90 52.48 -9.35
C SER A 432 29.33 53.78 -8.62
N ARG A 433 29.00 53.94 -7.33
CA ARG A 433 29.41 55.11 -6.52
C ARG A 433 30.20 54.75 -5.26
N SER A 434 30.84 53.58 -5.23
CA SER A 434 31.74 53.19 -4.16
C SER A 434 32.97 52.47 -4.73
N CYS A 435 33.86 53.26 -5.33
CA CYS A 435 35.30 53.05 -5.43
C CYS A 435 35.95 54.42 -5.46
#